data_AF-A0A8S1HXL6-F1
#
_entry.id   AF-A0A8S1HXL6-F1
#
_cell.length_a   1.000
_cell.length_b   1.000
_cell.length_c   1.000
_cell.angle_alpha   90.00
_cell.angle_beta   90.00
_cell.angle_gamma   90.00
#
_symmetry.space_group_name_H-M   'P 1'
#
loop_
_entity.id
_entity.type
_entity.pdbx_description
1 polymer ?
#
loop_
_entity_poly.entity_id
_entity_poly.type
_entity_poly.pdbx_seq_one_letter_code
_entity_poly.pdbx_strand_id
1 'polypeptide(L)'
;MTSVLANYPVNYPNFVEEQSLGSNFPWQLLPMEMKHEITRRMDFSTKRRFSFLSLETWNVCKKRLQLFFDSLEIVDSYWNRPDMPKFIKICATVKRQHCEQYTFRFIDRGFVNCEVEKIYTTDYKNPRTDVAIYNGENFKQMAFRFLSRFLKENRFDHVEYMTACTPCFMSKFVCKSLTISTVDEATFKKVLNLAPSHLSKLSMQYLSGSLYQDRGVQYFKDSDVFDLPQVSNTLSLNVTNKCSMNDDQFLRLKSDRIDLTSDNITENAINMYLKDWINGVRGNLEYLSIRCKEALNSANLLKDIDFIDWETVRRRNGAFATEFEARYTNDRLQSAIFEVSSKNSGKACLIVSPGHLARFIVTQKGGAYFV
;
A
#
# COMPACT_ATOMS: atom_id res chain seq x y z
N MET A 1 -8.48 33.92 -27.44
CA MET A 1 -7.55 34.53 -26.47
C MET A 1 -6.14 34.11 -26.83
N THR A 2 -5.42 35.06 -27.40
CA THR A 2 -4.11 34.98 -28.02
C THR A 2 -2.99 35.10 -26.97
N SER A 3 -1.88 34.40 -27.24
CA SER A 3 -0.50 34.60 -26.74
C SER A 3 -0.26 34.86 -25.24
N VAL A 4 0.31 33.86 -24.56
CA VAL A 4 1.56 34.01 -23.81
C VAL A 4 2.27 32.66 -23.91
N LEU A 5 3.55 32.64 -24.31
CA LEU A 5 4.64 31.79 -23.80
C LEU A 5 5.77 31.76 -24.85
N ALA A 6 6.70 32.68 -24.67
CA ALA A 6 8.05 32.57 -25.18
C ALA A 6 9.00 32.25 -24.02
N ASN A 7 10.04 31.49 -24.35
CA ASN A 7 11.36 31.37 -23.69
C ASN A 7 11.52 30.38 -22.53
N TYR A 8 12.04 29.19 -22.88
CA TYR A 8 13.08 28.48 -22.11
C TYR A 8 14.05 27.82 -23.09
N PRO A 9 15.38 28.05 -23.00
CA PRO A 9 16.35 27.28 -23.75
C PRO A 9 16.72 26.03 -22.95
N VAL A 10 16.58 24.84 -23.55
CA VAL A 10 17.12 23.60 -22.99
C VAL A 10 18.17 23.09 -23.98
N ASN A 11 19.44 23.20 -23.58
CA ASN A 11 20.56 22.58 -24.28
C ASN A 11 20.49 21.07 -24.08
N TYR A 12 20.33 20.31 -25.17
CA TYR A 12 20.60 18.88 -25.20
C TYR A 12 21.92 18.63 -25.93
N PRO A 13 22.79 17.73 -25.43
CA PRO A 13 24.04 17.39 -26.12
C PRO A 13 23.76 16.54 -27.36
N ASN A 14 24.39 16.96 -28.46
CA ASN A 14 24.49 16.39 -29.79
C ASN A 14 24.20 14.88 -29.91
N PHE A 15 23.07 14.54 -30.53
CA PHE A 15 22.88 13.26 -31.20
C PHE A 15 23.10 13.45 -32.71
N VAL A 16 24.13 12.77 -33.19
CA VAL A 16 24.50 12.34 -34.55
C VAL A 16 23.57 12.76 -35.70
N GLU A 17 24.18 13.51 -36.64
CA GLU A 17 23.86 13.79 -38.05
C GLU A 17 22.47 13.41 -38.61
N GLU A 18 21.70 14.47 -38.87
CA GLU A 18 20.49 14.50 -39.69
C GLU A 18 20.75 14.07 -41.13
N GLN A 19 20.23 12.91 -41.53
CA GLN A 19 19.71 12.79 -42.89
C GLN A 19 18.37 13.51 -42.96
N SER A 20 18.32 14.58 -43.74
CA SER A 20 17.16 15.41 -44.02
C SER A 20 16.03 14.61 -44.68
N LEU A 21 15.19 13.96 -43.88
CA LEU A 21 13.85 13.52 -44.29
C LEU A 21 12.93 14.75 -44.34
N GLY A 22 13.10 15.53 -45.41
CA GLY A 22 12.14 16.56 -45.81
C GLY A 22 10.82 15.92 -46.19
N SER A 23 9.83 16.00 -45.30
CA SER A 23 8.41 16.22 -45.58
C SER A 23 7.62 15.98 -44.30
N ASN A 24 6.68 16.89 -44.00
CA ASN A 24 5.66 16.68 -42.97
C ASN A 24 4.87 15.42 -43.31
N PHE A 25 5.29 14.26 -42.81
CA PHE A 25 4.51 13.04 -42.95
C PHE A 25 3.19 13.27 -42.21
N PRO A 26 2.03 13.30 -42.91
CA PRO A 26 0.78 13.67 -42.27
C PRO A 26 0.43 12.63 -41.22
N TRP A 27 0.17 13.08 -39.98
CA TRP A 27 -0.23 12.19 -38.89
C TRP A 27 -1.36 11.25 -39.32
N GLN A 28 -2.32 11.73 -40.13
CA GLN A 28 -3.44 10.93 -40.60
C GLN A 28 -2.99 9.69 -41.40
N LEU A 29 -1.89 9.77 -42.15
CA LEU A 29 -1.39 8.69 -43.01
C LEU A 29 -0.60 7.61 -42.24
N LEU A 30 -0.22 7.85 -40.98
CA LEU A 30 0.50 6.85 -40.20
C LEU A 30 -0.41 5.65 -39.86
N PRO A 31 0.07 4.41 -40.03
CA PRO A 31 -0.61 3.23 -39.52
C PRO A 31 -0.89 3.33 -38.01
N MET A 32 -1.99 2.73 -37.56
CA MET A 32 -2.45 2.83 -36.18
C MET A 32 -1.42 2.29 -35.17
N GLU A 33 -0.66 1.28 -35.58
CA GLU A 33 0.43 0.66 -34.80
C GLU A 33 1.55 1.67 -34.53
N MET A 34 1.94 2.47 -35.55
CA MET A 34 2.95 3.51 -35.41
C MET A 34 2.45 4.66 -34.54
N LYS A 35 1.20 5.10 -34.73
CA LYS A 35 0.56 6.11 -33.86
C LYS A 35 0.57 5.66 -32.40
N HIS A 36 0.30 4.38 -32.14
CA HIS A 36 0.37 3.79 -30.80
C HIS A 36 1.79 3.71 -30.25
N GLU A 37 2.80 3.43 -31.07
CA GLU A 37 4.21 3.37 -30.63
C GLU A 37 4.77 4.77 -30.34
N ILE A 38 4.46 5.76 -31.19
CA ILE A 38 4.83 7.16 -30.97
C ILE A 38 4.19 7.67 -29.67
N THR A 39 2.88 7.49 -29.51
CA THR A 39 2.20 7.92 -28.28
C THR A 39 2.69 7.14 -27.07
N ARG A 40 3.11 5.88 -27.19
CA ARG A 40 3.71 5.13 -26.08
C ARG A 40 4.98 5.80 -25.53
N ARG A 41 5.77 6.46 -26.38
CA ARG A 41 7.03 7.12 -26.00
C ARG A 41 6.85 8.55 -25.49
N MET A 42 5.69 9.17 -25.71
CA MET A 42 5.39 10.50 -25.18
C MET A 42 5.29 10.50 -23.65
N ASP A 43 5.86 11.51 -23.02
CA ASP A 43 5.57 11.80 -21.61
C ASP A 43 4.08 12.16 -21.42
N PHE A 44 3.60 12.12 -20.18
CA PHE A 44 2.20 12.38 -19.88
C PHE A 44 1.73 13.77 -20.30
N SER A 45 2.49 14.82 -20.01
CA SER A 45 2.11 16.20 -20.31
C SER A 45 1.97 16.39 -21.82
N THR A 46 2.90 15.85 -22.58
CA THR A 46 2.88 15.85 -24.05
C THR A 46 1.73 15.02 -24.59
N LYS A 47 1.54 13.79 -24.11
CA LYS A 47 0.42 12.92 -24.53
C LYS A 47 -0.94 13.53 -24.22
N ARG A 48 -1.10 14.17 -23.06
CA ARG A 48 -2.33 14.88 -22.68
C ARG A 48 -2.61 16.03 -23.63
N ARG A 49 -1.63 16.90 -23.88
CA ARG A 49 -1.76 18.00 -24.87
C ARG A 49 -2.09 17.47 -26.25
N PHE A 50 -1.39 16.42 -26.69
CA PHE A 50 -1.59 15.75 -27.98
C PHE A 50 -3.01 15.15 -28.12
N SER A 51 -3.55 14.58 -27.04
CA SER A 51 -4.91 14.02 -27.02
C SER A 51 -6.01 15.06 -27.27
N PHE A 52 -5.74 16.34 -27.07
CA PHE A 52 -6.69 17.43 -27.32
C PHE A 52 -6.62 18.01 -28.74
N LEU A 53 -5.70 17.55 -29.60
CA LEU A 53 -5.53 18.09 -30.95
C LEU A 53 -6.65 17.65 -31.91
N SER A 54 -7.20 16.45 -31.75
CA SER A 54 -8.27 15.90 -32.61
C SER A 54 -8.97 14.71 -31.96
N LEU A 55 -10.14 14.31 -32.49
CA LEU A 55 -10.82 13.08 -32.06
C LEU A 55 -9.96 11.82 -32.33
N GLU A 56 -9.19 11.83 -33.41
CA GLU A 56 -8.28 10.73 -33.75
C GLU A 56 -7.15 10.62 -32.72
N THR A 57 -6.44 11.72 -32.43
CA THR A 57 -5.36 11.72 -31.42
C THR A 57 -5.89 11.41 -30.03
N TRP A 58 -7.10 11.86 -29.68
CA TRP A 58 -7.81 11.44 -28.48
C TRP A 58 -8.00 9.92 -28.46
N ASN A 59 -8.53 9.32 -29.53
CA ASN A 59 -8.79 7.88 -29.59
C ASN A 59 -7.51 7.03 -29.51
N VAL A 60 -6.44 7.46 -30.18
CA VAL A 60 -5.11 6.83 -30.11
C VAL A 60 -4.57 6.90 -28.67
N CYS A 61 -4.66 8.07 -28.03
CA CYS A 61 -4.15 8.25 -26.68
C CYS A 61 -5.01 7.53 -25.65
N LYS A 62 -6.34 7.56 -25.78
CA LYS A 62 -7.31 7.07 -24.78
C LYS A 62 -7.09 5.61 -24.42
N LYS A 63 -6.79 4.75 -25.40
CA LYS A 63 -6.51 3.32 -25.14
C LYS A 63 -5.23 3.09 -24.33
N ARG A 64 -4.29 4.04 -24.31
CA ARG A 64 -2.96 3.93 -23.68
C ARG A 64 -2.57 5.13 -22.82
N LEU A 65 -3.57 5.84 -22.31
CA LEU A 65 -3.45 6.95 -21.38
C LEU A 65 -3.52 6.47 -19.93
N GLN A 66 -3.31 5.17 -19.67
CA GLN A 66 -3.20 4.69 -18.30
C GLN A 66 -2.03 5.41 -17.64
N LEU A 67 -2.35 6.28 -16.71
CA LEU A 67 -1.34 6.97 -15.92
C LEU A 67 -0.88 6.02 -14.84
N PHE A 68 0.42 6.07 -14.59
CA PHE A 68 1.01 5.43 -13.44
C PHE A 68 1.14 6.50 -12.37
N PHE A 69 0.44 6.28 -11.26
CA PHE A 69 0.54 7.08 -10.05
C PHE A 69 1.29 6.27 -9.00
N ASP A 70 2.16 6.93 -8.25
CA ASP A 70 2.88 6.32 -7.13
C ASP A 70 1.92 6.00 -5.99
N SER A 71 1.00 6.93 -5.70
CA SER A 71 -0.03 6.72 -4.69
C SER A 71 -1.37 7.34 -5.06
N LEU A 72 -2.44 6.72 -4.57
CA LEU A 72 -3.79 7.26 -4.54
C LEU A 72 -4.30 7.20 -3.11
N GLU A 73 -4.59 8.35 -2.52
CA GLU A 73 -5.17 8.50 -1.19
C GLU A 73 -6.65 8.89 -1.32
N ILE A 74 -7.53 8.16 -0.66
CA ILE A 74 -8.97 8.42 -0.63
C ILE A 74 -9.35 8.64 0.82
N VAL A 75 -9.73 9.87 1.17
CA VAL A 75 -10.06 10.27 2.54
C VAL A 75 -11.47 10.79 2.62
N ASP A 76 -12.25 10.25 3.55
CA ASP A 76 -13.56 10.78 3.90
C ASP A 76 -13.46 11.64 5.16
N SER A 77 -14.09 12.82 5.13
CA SER A 77 -14.06 13.80 6.20
C SER A 77 -14.90 13.40 7.42
N TYR A 78 -15.45 12.19 7.51
CA TYR A 78 -16.21 11.74 8.69
C TYR A 78 -15.43 11.88 10.01
N TRP A 79 -14.10 11.94 9.91
CA TRP A 79 -13.17 12.13 11.03
C TRP A 79 -12.93 13.59 11.40
N ASN A 80 -13.45 14.53 10.62
CA ASN A 80 -13.31 15.95 10.90
C ASN A 80 -14.31 16.39 11.97
N ARG A 81 -14.01 17.54 12.55
CA ARG A 81 -14.87 18.17 13.55
C ARG A 81 -16.28 18.42 12.99
N PRO A 82 -17.33 18.37 13.82
CA PRO A 82 -18.73 18.52 13.38
C PRO A 82 -19.05 19.82 12.65
N ASP A 83 -18.24 20.86 12.87
CA ASP A 83 -18.33 22.19 12.27
C ASP A 83 -17.70 22.29 10.86
N MET A 84 -16.94 21.28 10.44
CA MET A 84 -16.31 21.27 9.12
C MET A 84 -17.26 20.70 8.06
N PRO A 85 -17.24 21.24 6.83
CA PRO A 85 -18.05 20.71 5.74
C PRO A 85 -17.65 19.26 5.45
N LYS A 86 -18.65 18.42 5.16
CA LYS A 86 -18.40 17.03 4.78
C LYS A 86 -17.77 17.00 3.38
N PHE A 87 -16.75 16.19 3.18
CA PHE A 87 -16.12 16.01 1.88
C PHE A 87 -15.48 14.64 1.72
N ILE A 88 -15.32 14.22 0.46
CA ILE A 88 -14.39 13.15 0.08
C ILE A 88 -13.22 13.79 -0.68
N LYS A 89 -12.00 13.51 -0.22
CA LYS A 89 -10.76 13.90 -0.87
C LYS A 89 -10.20 12.69 -1.61
N ILE A 90 -9.91 12.87 -2.89
CA ILE A 90 -9.18 11.89 -3.71
C ILE A 90 -7.90 12.57 -4.17
N CYS A 91 -6.76 12.02 -3.77
CA CYS A 91 -5.46 12.61 -4.03
C CYS A 91 -4.55 11.60 -4.73
N ALA A 92 -4.14 11.93 -5.95
CA ALA A 92 -3.22 11.10 -6.73
C ALA A 92 -1.86 11.78 -6.83
N THR A 93 -0.78 11.04 -6.59
CA THR A 93 0.59 11.54 -6.58
C THR A 93 1.41 10.89 -7.68
N VAL A 94 2.23 11.70 -8.36
CA VAL A 94 3.23 11.25 -9.33
C VAL A 94 4.60 11.76 -8.85
N LYS A 95 5.47 10.85 -8.43
CA LYS A 95 6.86 11.08 -8.06
C LYS A 95 7.73 10.78 -9.29
N ARG A 96 8.21 11.83 -9.93
CA ARG A 96 9.26 11.74 -10.96
C ARG A 96 10.49 12.50 -10.47
N GLN A 97 11.06 13.35 -11.31
CA GLN A 97 12.08 14.33 -10.89
C GLN A 97 11.49 15.37 -9.92
N HIS A 98 10.18 15.60 -10.00
CA HIS A 98 9.42 16.48 -9.10
C HIS A 98 8.18 15.73 -8.59
N CYS A 99 7.69 16.11 -7.41
CA CYS A 99 6.43 15.62 -6.88
C CYS A 99 5.29 16.45 -7.48
N GLU A 100 4.43 15.80 -8.26
CA GLU A 100 3.17 16.38 -8.71
C GLU A 100 2.02 15.70 -7.99
N GLN A 101 1.07 16.50 -7.48
CA GLN A 101 -0.08 16.00 -6.76
C GLN A 101 -1.37 16.60 -7.31
N TYR A 102 -2.34 15.73 -7.56
CA TYR A 102 -3.66 16.04 -8.10
C TYR A 102 -4.69 15.72 -7.03
N THR A 103 -5.22 16.76 -6.39
CA THR A 103 -6.23 16.61 -5.34
C THR A 103 -7.60 17.04 -5.85
N PHE A 104 -8.59 16.17 -5.66
CA PHE A 104 -9.99 16.42 -5.94
C PHE A 104 -10.76 16.38 -4.62
N ARG A 105 -11.40 17.47 -4.22
CA ARG A 105 -12.26 17.52 -3.04
C ARG A 105 -13.71 17.66 -3.47
N PHE A 106 -14.52 16.68 -3.11
CA PHE A 106 -15.96 16.65 -3.34
C PHE A 106 -16.64 17.08 -2.05
N ILE A 107 -17.09 18.32 -1.97
CA ILE A 107 -17.58 18.99 -0.77
C ILE A 107 -19.12 19.04 -0.81
N ASP A 108 -19.74 18.72 0.33
CA ASP A 108 -21.17 18.85 0.57
C ASP A 108 -21.55 20.32 0.77
N ARG A 109 -22.42 20.85 -0.10
CA ARG A 109 -22.99 22.21 0.02
C ARG A 109 -24.47 22.17 0.44
N GLY A 110 -24.95 21.04 0.96
CA GLY A 110 -26.34 20.80 1.33
C GLY A 110 -27.00 19.75 0.44
N PHE A 111 -28.28 19.44 0.75
CA PHE A 111 -29.01 18.22 0.35
C PHE A 111 -28.80 17.68 -1.07
N VAL A 112 -28.49 18.53 -2.06
CA VAL A 112 -28.25 18.07 -3.43
C VAL A 112 -27.18 18.86 -4.18
N ASN A 113 -26.28 19.60 -3.51
CA ASN A 113 -25.26 20.38 -4.21
C ASN A 113 -23.86 19.86 -3.85
N CYS A 114 -23.06 19.57 -4.89
CA CYS A 114 -21.67 19.16 -4.73
C CYS A 114 -20.74 20.22 -5.31
N GLU A 115 -19.81 20.70 -4.49
CA GLU A 115 -18.68 21.48 -4.98
C GLU A 115 -17.48 20.56 -5.20
N VAL A 116 -16.82 20.73 -6.34
CA VAL A 116 -15.61 19.99 -6.69
C VAL A 116 -14.45 20.97 -6.82
N GLU A 117 -13.54 20.94 -5.85
CA GLU A 117 -12.26 21.64 -5.93
C GLU A 117 -11.23 20.73 -6.60
N LYS A 118 -10.56 21.23 -7.63
CA LYS A 118 -9.42 20.60 -8.28
C LYS A 118 -8.17 21.38 -7.92
N ILE A 119 -7.30 20.78 -7.14
CA ILE A 119 -6.08 21.40 -6.66
C ILE A 119 -4.91 20.67 -7.29
N TYR A 120 -4.07 21.41 -8.00
CA TYR A 120 -2.82 20.93 -8.57
C TYR A 120 -1.64 21.56 -7.83
N THR A 121 -0.80 20.71 -7.25
CA THR A 121 0.39 21.11 -6.49
C THR A 121 1.64 20.51 -7.13
N THR A 122 2.71 21.30 -7.14
CA THR A 122 4.06 20.90 -7.55
C THR A 122 5.05 21.57 -6.61
N ASP A 123 6.22 20.95 -6.39
CA ASP A 123 7.22 21.44 -5.43
C ASP A 123 7.68 22.91 -5.64
N TYR A 124 7.52 23.47 -6.84
CA TYR A 124 8.08 24.78 -7.21
C TYR A 124 7.03 25.85 -7.54
N LYS A 125 5.73 25.53 -7.48
CA LYS A 125 4.68 26.46 -7.88
C LYS A 125 3.60 26.52 -6.82
N ASN A 126 3.04 27.72 -6.67
CA ASN A 126 1.84 27.91 -5.87
C ASN A 126 0.74 26.95 -6.35
N PRO A 127 -0.03 26.35 -5.41
CA PRO A 127 -1.15 25.50 -5.76
C PRO A 127 -2.10 26.22 -6.71
N ARG A 128 -2.49 25.55 -7.79
CA ARG A 128 -3.56 26.03 -8.66
C ARG A 128 -4.86 25.36 -8.26
N THR A 129 -5.88 26.16 -7.97
CA THR A 129 -7.20 25.66 -7.61
C THR A 129 -8.23 26.09 -8.65
N ASP A 130 -8.94 25.12 -9.20
CA ASP A 130 -10.12 25.34 -10.05
C ASP A 130 -11.36 24.77 -9.31
N VAL A 131 -12.46 25.52 -9.25
CA VAL A 131 -13.68 25.12 -8.52
C VAL A 131 -14.84 24.98 -9.49
N ALA A 132 -15.64 23.93 -9.34
CA ALA A 132 -16.88 23.71 -10.09
C ALA A 132 -18.02 23.33 -9.13
N ILE A 133 -19.22 23.83 -9.40
CA ILE A 133 -20.42 23.54 -8.61
C ILE A 133 -21.37 22.69 -9.46
N TYR A 134 -21.85 21.60 -8.89
CA TYR A 134 -22.78 20.66 -9.50
C TYR A 134 -24.08 20.63 -8.69
N ASN A 135 -25.12 21.24 -9.25
CA ASN A 135 -26.45 21.27 -8.64
C ASN A 135 -27.19 19.96 -8.90
N GLY A 136 -27.95 19.49 -7.91
CA GLY A 136 -28.73 18.25 -8.01
C GLY A 136 -27.93 16.95 -7.85
N GLU A 137 -26.68 17.00 -7.40
CA GLU A 137 -25.78 15.86 -7.28
C GLU A 137 -25.26 15.66 -5.85
N ASN A 138 -25.36 14.43 -5.35
CA ASN A 138 -24.80 14.06 -4.04
C ASN A 138 -23.27 13.90 -4.13
N PHE A 139 -22.52 14.57 -3.24
CA PHE A 139 -21.06 14.59 -3.29
C PHE A 139 -20.43 13.20 -3.19
N LYS A 140 -20.99 12.27 -2.39
CA LYS A 140 -20.46 10.89 -2.28
C LYS A 140 -20.64 10.11 -3.57
N GLN A 141 -21.83 10.19 -4.17
CA GLN A 141 -22.08 9.53 -5.46
C GLN A 141 -21.19 10.09 -6.57
N MET A 142 -21.00 11.42 -6.60
CA MET A 142 -20.08 12.05 -7.54
C MET A 142 -18.63 11.60 -7.32
N ALA A 143 -18.16 11.61 -6.08
CA ALA A 143 -16.81 11.17 -5.72
C ALA A 143 -16.57 9.70 -6.11
N PHE A 144 -17.50 8.79 -5.81
CA PHE A 144 -17.35 7.38 -6.16
C PHE A 144 -17.48 7.10 -7.67
N ARG A 145 -18.34 7.82 -8.40
CA ARG A 145 -18.36 7.74 -9.87
C ARG A 145 -17.05 8.21 -10.49
N PHE A 146 -16.50 9.31 -9.98
CA PHE A 146 -15.18 9.79 -10.37
C PHE A 146 -14.10 8.74 -10.05
N LEU A 147 -14.06 8.26 -8.79
CA LEU A 147 -13.08 7.28 -8.33
C LEU A 147 -13.13 5.99 -9.15
N SER A 148 -14.33 5.47 -9.43
CA SER A 148 -14.51 4.26 -10.22
C SER A 148 -13.94 4.40 -11.64
N ARG A 149 -14.17 5.54 -12.29
CA ARG A 149 -13.56 5.85 -13.59
C ARG A 149 -12.06 6.02 -13.46
N PHE A 150 -11.60 6.76 -12.46
CA PHE A 150 -10.20 7.04 -12.22
C PHE A 150 -9.38 5.77 -11.96
N LEU A 151 -9.91 4.85 -11.15
CA LEU A 151 -9.31 3.55 -10.88
C LEU A 151 -9.28 2.64 -12.11
N LYS A 152 -10.35 2.63 -12.92
CA LYS A 152 -10.43 1.84 -14.14
C LYS A 152 -9.43 2.28 -15.21
N GLU A 153 -9.19 3.59 -15.28
CA GLU A 153 -8.40 4.21 -16.33
C GLU A 153 -6.93 4.32 -15.99
N ASN A 154 -6.50 4.03 -14.77
CA ASN A 154 -5.12 4.26 -14.31
C ASN A 154 -4.54 3.08 -13.54
N ARG A 155 -3.24 3.12 -13.28
CA ARG A 155 -2.48 2.14 -12.49
C ARG A 155 -1.81 2.84 -11.32
N PHE A 156 -1.70 2.12 -10.21
CA PHE A 156 -1.19 2.68 -8.97
C PHE A 156 -0.12 1.76 -8.41
N ASP A 157 0.98 2.30 -7.89
CA ASP A 157 1.88 1.49 -7.07
C ASP A 157 1.27 1.28 -5.68
N HIS A 158 0.71 2.34 -5.09
CA HIS A 158 0.02 2.30 -3.81
C HIS A 158 -1.40 2.89 -3.88
N VAL A 159 -2.36 2.24 -3.21
CA VAL A 159 -3.69 2.79 -2.96
C VAL A 159 -3.92 2.78 -1.46
N GLU A 160 -4.37 3.91 -0.92
CA GLU A 160 -4.73 4.12 0.46
C GLU A 160 -6.20 4.55 0.54
N TYR A 161 -6.99 3.75 1.23
CA TYR A 161 -8.45 3.89 1.33
C TYR A 161 -8.83 4.15 2.79
N MET A 162 -9.00 5.42 3.16
CA MET A 162 -9.31 5.88 4.51
C MET A 162 -10.72 6.48 4.58
N THR A 163 -11.74 5.66 4.85
CA THR A 163 -13.13 6.17 4.84
C THR A 163 -14.07 5.37 5.73
N ALA A 164 -15.07 6.07 6.24
CA ALA A 164 -16.21 5.50 6.94
C ALA A 164 -17.34 5.07 5.98
N CYS A 165 -17.17 5.27 4.67
CA CYS A 165 -18.19 4.97 3.67
C CYS A 165 -17.78 3.78 2.81
N THR A 166 -18.68 2.78 2.77
CA THR A 166 -18.60 1.69 1.83
C THR A 166 -18.77 2.22 0.39
N PRO A 167 -17.83 1.96 -0.52
CA PRO A 167 -17.90 2.47 -1.88
C PRO A 167 -19.12 1.89 -2.58
N CYS A 168 -20.08 2.70 -3.05
CA CYS A 168 -21.28 2.19 -3.71
C CYS A 168 -21.01 1.68 -5.13
N PHE A 169 -20.10 2.36 -5.86
CA PHE A 169 -19.72 2.02 -7.23
C PHE A 169 -18.19 2.05 -7.34
N MET A 170 -17.55 0.89 -7.42
CA MET A 170 -16.14 0.81 -7.80
C MET A 170 -15.93 -0.36 -8.76
N SER A 171 -14.96 -0.18 -9.64
CA SER A 171 -14.49 -1.21 -10.56
C SER A 171 -13.21 -1.84 -10.02
N LYS A 172 -12.86 -3.03 -10.53
CA LYS A 172 -11.57 -3.64 -10.20
C LYS A 172 -10.44 -2.68 -10.59
N PHE A 173 -9.42 -2.61 -9.75
CA PHE A 173 -8.26 -1.74 -9.97
C PHE A 173 -6.96 -2.53 -9.84
N VAL A 174 -5.88 -1.95 -10.34
CA VAL A 174 -4.55 -2.56 -10.30
C VAL A 174 -3.67 -1.74 -9.37
N CYS A 175 -3.19 -2.39 -8.31
CA CYS A 175 -2.18 -1.82 -7.42
C CYS A 175 -1.18 -2.88 -6.94
N LYS A 176 0.01 -2.44 -6.50
CA LYS A 176 0.98 -3.32 -5.82
C LYS A 176 0.76 -3.34 -4.31
N SER A 177 0.46 -2.19 -3.73
CA SER A 177 0.31 -2.02 -2.27
C SER A 177 -1.03 -1.40 -1.93
N LEU A 178 -1.71 -1.93 -0.92
CA LEU A 178 -3.03 -1.46 -0.49
C LEU A 178 -3.03 -1.18 1.01
N THR A 179 -3.48 0.00 1.41
CA THR A 179 -3.81 0.34 2.80
C THR A 179 -5.31 0.57 2.88
N ILE A 180 -5.99 -0.08 3.82
CA ILE A 180 -7.43 0.11 4.07
C ILE A 180 -7.59 0.50 5.53
N SER A 181 -8.15 1.69 5.75
CA SER A 181 -8.52 2.19 7.06
C SER A 181 -10.01 2.52 7.08
N THR A 182 -10.82 1.74 7.78
CA THR A 182 -12.28 1.89 7.75
C THR A 182 -12.96 1.49 9.06
N VAL A 183 -14.23 1.82 9.22
CA VAL A 183 -15.03 1.59 10.44
C VAL A 183 -15.86 0.33 10.39
N ASP A 184 -15.81 -0.43 9.29
CA ASP A 184 -16.68 -1.59 9.12
C ASP A 184 -16.03 -2.66 8.25
N GLU A 185 -16.35 -3.91 8.55
CA GLU A 185 -15.81 -5.08 7.85
C GLU A 185 -16.31 -5.20 6.41
N ALA A 186 -17.55 -4.76 6.13
CA ALA A 186 -18.13 -4.85 4.79
C ALA A 186 -17.33 -4.00 3.78
N THR A 187 -16.82 -2.85 4.22
CA THR A 187 -15.93 -2.00 3.44
C THR A 187 -14.59 -2.69 3.16
N PHE A 188 -13.98 -3.37 4.14
CA PHE A 188 -12.77 -4.19 3.89
C PHE A 188 -13.01 -5.22 2.80
N LYS A 189 -14.05 -6.05 2.94
CA LYS A 189 -14.40 -7.09 1.96
C LYS A 189 -14.62 -6.50 0.58
N LYS A 190 -15.37 -5.40 0.51
CA LYS A 190 -15.70 -4.77 -0.77
C LYS A 190 -14.46 -4.23 -1.46
N VAL A 191 -13.58 -3.53 -0.74
CA VAL A 191 -12.34 -2.98 -1.30
C VAL A 191 -11.37 -4.09 -1.70
N LEU A 192 -11.20 -5.13 -0.86
CA LEU A 192 -10.35 -6.27 -1.18
C LEU A 192 -10.82 -7.01 -2.44
N ASN A 193 -12.13 -7.24 -2.61
CA ASN A 193 -12.69 -7.88 -3.80
C ASN A 193 -12.48 -7.07 -5.10
N LEU A 194 -12.18 -5.78 -4.99
CA LEU A 194 -11.84 -4.92 -6.13
C LEU A 194 -10.34 -4.86 -6.40
N ALA A 195 -9.51 -5.22 -5.42
CA ALA A 195 -8.07 -5.27 -5.53
C ALA A 195 -7.58 -6.56 -6.24
N PRO A 196 -6.34 -6.58 -6.76
CA PRO A 196 -5.73 -7.79 -7.30
C PRO A 196 -5.57 -8.87 -6.23
N SER A 197 -5.64 -10.14 -6.63
CA SER A 197 -5.45 -11.30 -5.73
C SER A 197 -4.04 -11.41 -5.14
N HIS A 198 -3.05 -10.75 -5.76
CA HIS A 198 -1.66 -10.73 -5.33
C HIS A 198 -1.23 -9.29 -5.05
N LEU A 199 -0.96 -8.99 -3.78
CA LEU A 199 -0.45 -7.71 -3.33
C LEU A 199 0.98 -7.89 -2.81
N SER A 200 1.85 -6.93 -3.10
CA SER A 200 3.17 -6.85 -2.46
C SER A 200 3.04 -6.42 -1.00
N LYS A 201 2.06 -5.58 -0.69
CA LYS A 201 1.78 -5.12 0.67
C LYS A 201 0.29 -4.90 0.88
N LEU A 202 -0.21 -5.37 2.01
CA LEU A 202 -1.56 -5.11 2.51
C LEU A 202 -1.47 -4.61 3.94
N SER A 203 -2.03 -3.42 4.20
CA SER A 203 -2.18 -2.85 5.54
C SER A 203 -3.66 -2.68 5.85
N MET A 204 -4.12 -3.20 6.98
CA MET A 204 -5.52 -3.13 7.41
C MET A 204 -5.62 -2.48 8.79
N GLN A 205 -6.45 -1.45 8.89
CA GLN A 205 -6.68 -0.69 10.11
C GLN A 205 -8.16 -0.41 10.32
N TYR A 206 -8.70 -0.87 11.45
CA TYR A 206 -10.02 -0.46 11.87
C TYR A 206 -9.96 0.92 12.54
N LEU A 207 -10.73 1.87 12.05
CA LEU A 207 -10.82 3.21 12.60
C LEU A 207 -11.92 3.24 13.67
N SER A 208 -11.53 3.44 14.94
CA SER A 208 -12.48 3.69 16.03
C SER A 208 -12.90 5.16 16.03
N GLY A 209 -14.20 5.43 16.22
CA GLY A 209 -14.75 6.78 16.42
C GLY A 209 -14.12 7.53 17.59
N SER A 210 -13.59 6.82 18.58
CA SER A 210 -12.78 7.39 19.66
C SER A 210 -11.30 7.37 19.28
N LEU A 211 -10.67 8.54 19.25
CA LEU A 211 -9.21 8.70 19.19
C LEU A 211 -8.49 7.92 20.31
N TYR A 212 -9.22 7.56 21.36
CA TYR A 212 -8.79 6.64 22.40
C TYR A 212 -9.11 5.21 21.96
N GLN A 213 -8.07 4.54 21.47
CA GLN A 213 -8.03 3.11 21.18
C GLN A 213 -8.60 2.34 22.36
N ASP A 214 -9.80 1.78 22.21
CA ASP A 214 -10.20 0.70 23.07
C ASP A 214 -9.45 -0.55 22.59
N ARG A 215 -8.20 -0.67 23.03
CA ARG A 215 -7.25 -1.73 22.61
C ARG A 215 -7.77 -3.15 22.91
N GLY A 216 -8.86 -3.27 23.67
CA GLY A 216 -9.49 -4.54 24.02
C GLY A 216 -10.44 -5.11 22.96
N VAL A 217 -11.01 -4.27 22.09
CA VAL A 217 -12.09 -4.69 21.18
C VAL A 217 -11.51 -5.46 19.98
N GLN A 218 -11.98 -6.69 19.78
CA GLN A 218 -11.74 -7.45 18.55
C GLN A 218 -12.61 -6.86 17.45
N TYR A 219 -11.99 -6.32 16.39
CA TYR A 219 -12.72 -5.64 15.33
C TYR A 219 -13.11 -6.56 14.17
N PHE A 220 -12.30 -7.59 13.92
CA PHE A 220 -12.62 -8.66 13.00
C PHE A 220 -12.97 -9.87 13.85
N LYS A 221 -14.23 -10.12 14.17
CA LYS A 221 -14.65 -11.28 14.95
C LYS A 221 -15.22 -12.33 14.01
N ASP A 222 -14.65 -13.54 14.00
CA ASP A 222 -15.03 -14.66 13.12
C ASP A 222 -15.07 -14.25 11.64
N SER A 223 -14.09 -13.43 11.24
CA SER A 223 -14.08 -12.79 9.93
C SER A 223 -13.47 -13.70 8.87
N ASP A 224 -14.25 -13.95 7.82
CA ASP A 224 -13.82 -14.56 6.55
C ASP A 224 -12.97 -13.61 5.68
N VAL A 225 -12.71 -12.36 6.12
CA VAL A 225 -11.78 -11.44 5.43
C VAL A 225 -10.40 -12.08 5.28
N PHE A 226 -9.95 -12.83 6.28
CA PHE A 226 -8.65 -13.48 6.26
C PHE A 226 -8.58 -14.69 5.31
N ASP A 227 -9.73 -15.21 4.87
CA ASP A 227 -9.81 -16.28 3.87
C ASP A 227 -9.76 -15.74 2.43
N LEU A 228 -9.83 -14.42 2.26
CA LEU A 228 -9.73 -13.80 0.94
C LEU A 228 -8.33 -14.02 0.35
N PRO A 229 -8.22 -14.36 -0.96
CA PRO A 229 -6.94 -14.56 -1.64
C PRO A 229 -5.99 -13.37 -1.52
N GLN A 230 -6.54 -12.14 -1.47
CA GLN A 230 -5.80 -10.89 -1.33
C GLN A 230 -5.04 -10.81 -0.01
N VAL A 231 -5.57 -11.44 1.05
CA VAL A 231 -4.96 -11.47 2.37
C VAL A 231 -3.99 -12.64 2.46
N SER A 232 -4.42 -13.85 2.09
CA SER A 232 -3.59 -15.05 2.21
C SER A 232 -2.37 -15.07 1.28
N ASN A 233 -2.44 -14.42 0.11
CA ASN A 233 -1.34 -14.37 -0.87
C ASN A 233 -0.57 -13.05 -0.87
N THR A 234 -0.79 -12.13 0.09
CA THR A 234 0.02 -10.90 0.17
C THR A 234 1.44 -11.22 0.63
N LEU A 235 2.45 -10.55 0.07
CA LEU A 235 3.85 -10.73 0.52
C LEU A 235 4.14 -10.06 1.85
N SER A 236 3.53 -8.89 2.09
CA SER A 236 3.60 -8.19 3.38
C SER A 236 2.20 -7.94 3.90
N LEU A 237 1.89 -8.47 5.09
CA LEU A 237 0.64 -8.28 5.80
C LEU A 237 0.88 -7.46 7.07
N ASN A 238 0.16 -6.35 7.20
CA ASN A 238 0.09 -5.58 8.44
C ASN A 238 -1.37 -5.42 8.87
N VAL A 239 -1.69 -5.83 10.10
CA VAL A 239 -3.00 -5.63 10.73
C VAL A 239 -2.79 -4.89 12.04
N THR A 240 -3.05 -3.58 12.02
CA THR A 240 -2.76 -2.69 13.15
C THR A 240 -3.63 -3.00 14.36
N ASN A 241 -4.89 -3.33 14.12
CA ASN A 241 -5.89 -3.60 15.16
C ASN A 241 -5.92 -5.07 15.55
N LYS A 242 -6.55 -5.36 16.68
CA LYS A 242 -6.80 -6.73 17.15
C LYS A 242 -7.77 -7.47 16.23
N CYS A 243 -7.38 -8.67 15.80
CA CYS A 243 -8.16 -9.53 14.91
C CYS A 243 -8.37 -10.94 15.49
N SER A 244 -9.41 -11.62 15.02
CA SER A 244 -9.75 -13.01 15.40
C SER A 244 -9.15 -14.07 14.48
N MET A 245 -8.08 -13.73 13.74
CA MET A 245 -7.40 -14.69 12.86
C MET A 245 -7.08 -15.98 13.63
N ASN A 246 -7.61 -17.11 13.16
CA ASN A 246 -7.37 -18.40 13.80
C ASN A 246 -6.10 -19.08 13.25
N ASP A 247 -5.73 -20.20 13.88
CA ASP A 247 -4.56 -21.01 13.51
C ASP A 247 -4.54 -21.37 12.01
N ASP A 248 -5.65 -21.90 11.49
CA ASP A 248 -5.75 -22.32 10.09
C ASP A 248 -5.57 -21.16 9.12
N GLN A 249 -6.17 -20.00 9.41
CA GLN A 249 -6.02 -18.78 8.62
C GLN A 249 -4.59 -18.27 8.65
N PHE A 250 -3.94 -18.26 9.83
CA PHE A 250 -2.55 -17.87 10.00
C PHE A 250 -1.60 -18.79 9.21
N LEU A 251 -1.80 -20.10 9.30
CA LEU A 251 -0.97 -21.10 8.63
C LEU A 251 -1.13 -21.09 7.10
N ARG A 252 -2.23 -20.54 6.58
CA ARG A 252 -2.44 -20.33 5.13
C ARG A 252 -1.72 -19.10 4.57
N LEU A 253 -1.19 -18.21 5.40
CA LEU A 253 -0.49 -17.02 4.94
C LEU A 253 0.79 -17.39 4.18
N LYS A 254 0.95 -16.79 3.00
CA LYS A 254 2.17 -16.87 2.17
C LYS A 254 3.06 -15.63 2.29
N SER A 255 2.83 -14.82 3.31
CA SER A 255 3.56 -13.57 3.52
C SER A 255 4.98 -13.82 4.00
N ASP A 256 5.92 -13.07 3.43
CA ASP A 256 7.30 -12.96 3.88
C ASP A 256 7.42 -12.01 5.08
N ARG A 257 6.46 -11.07 5.23
CA ARG A 257 6.42 -10.11 6.33
C ARG A 257 5.04 -10.08 6.96
N ILE A 258 4.93 -10.40 8.25
CA ILE A 258 3.66 -10.42 8.99
C ILE A 258 3.80 -9.54 10.24
N ASP A 259 2.87 -8.62 10.44
CA ASP A 259 2.69 -7.87 11.68
C ASP A 259 1.21 -7.79 12.04
N LEU A 260 0.79 -8.43 13.13
CA LEU A 260 -0.61 -8.44 13.54
C LEU A 260 -0.78 -8.56 15.06
N THR A 261 -1.99 -8.29 15.51
CA THR A 261 -2.43 -8.56 16.89
C THR A 261 -3.58 -9.54 16.85
N SER A 262 -3.43 -10.73 17.45
CA SER A 262 -4.50 -11.74 17.54
C SER A 262 -4.42 -12.55 18.82
N ASP A 263 -5.59 -12.79 19.43
CA ASP A 263 -5.75 -13.65 20.61
C ASP A 263 -6.03 -15.10 20.25
N ASN A 264 -6.36 -15.38 18.99
CA ASN A 264 -6.85 -16.68 18.56
C ASN A 264 -5.75 -17.54 17.93
N ILE A 265 -4.56 -16.98 17.70
CA ILE A 265 -3.39 -17.72 17.22
C ILE A 265 -2.71 -18.38 18.41
N THR A 266 -2.67 -19.70 18.41
CA THR A 266 -2.08 -20.50 19.48
C THR A 266 -0.57 -20.66 19.32
N GLU A 267 0.10 -20.98 20.43
CA GLU A 267 1.52 -21.34 20.43
C GLU A 267 1.83 -22.52 19.51
N ASN A 268 0.90 -23.47 19.38
CA ASN A 268 1.05 -24.62 18.50
C ASN A 268 1.09 -24.20 17.03
N ALA A 269 0.24 -23.26 16.62
CA ALA A 269 0.27 -22.75 15.25
C ALA A 269 1.54 -21.94 14.97
N ILE A 270 2.00 -21.13 15.92
CA ILE A 270 3.29 -20.41 15.80
C ILE A 270 4.45 -21.41 15.70
N ASN A 271 4.50 -22.42 16.58
CA ASN A 271 5.51 -23.48 16.55
C ASN A 271 5.52 -24.21 15.20
N MET A 272 4.35 -24.60 14.70
CA MET A 272 4.24 -25.28 13.40
C MET A 272 4.69 -24.38 12.25
N TYR A 273 4.30 -23.11 12.27
CA TYR A 273 4.76 -22.12 11.29
C TYR A 273 6.29 -21.98 11.28
N LEU A 274 6.92 -21.93 12.46
CA LEU A 274 8.38 -21.88 12.59
C LEU A 274 9.04 -23.17 12.09
N LYS A 275 8.50 -24.35 12.42
CA LYS A 275 9.01 -25.64 11.93
C LYS A 275 8.95 -25.74 10.41
N ASP A 276 7.86 -25.29 9.80
CA ASP A 276 7.72 -25.24 8.34
C ASP A 276 8.79 -24.33 7.71
N TRP A 277 9.05 -23.16 8.31
CA TRP A 277 10.10 -22.25 7.84
C TRP A 277 11.52 -22.81 8.03
N ILE A 278 11.80 -23.45 9.17
CA ILE A 278 13.09 -24.10 9.45
C ILE A 278 13.37 -25.20 8.42
N ASN A 279 12.34 -25.98 8.10
CA ASN A 279 12.43 -27.05 7.11
C ASN A 279 12.36 -26.57 5.66
N GLY A 280 12.19 -25.26 5.42
CA GLY A 280 12.13 -24.67 4.09
C GLY A 280 10.84 -24.98 3.32
N VAL A 281 9.79 -25.44 4.01
CA VAL A 281 8.44 -25.61 3.46
C VAL A 281 7.81 -24.25 3.21
N ARG A 282 8.03 -23.29 4.12
CA ARG A 282 7.65 -21.88 3.94
C ARG A 282 8.78 -21.11 3.29
N GLY A 283 8.39 -20.13 2.47
CA GLY A 283 9.28 -19.31 1.65
C GLY A 283 10.17 -18.36 2.46
N ASN A 284 10.42 -17.18 1.88
CA ASN A 284 11.42 -16.24 2.38
C ASN A 284 10.90 -15.37 3.52
N LEU A 285 10.49 -15.98 4.65
CA LEU A 285 10.12 -15.21 5.83
C LEU A 285 11.25 -14.26 6.21
N GLU A 286 10.94 -12.98 6.28
CA GLU A 286 11.84 -11.90 6.69
C GLU A 286 11.47 -11.39 8.08
N TYR A 287 10.16 -11.33 8.38
CA TYR A 287 9.65 -10.71 9.59
C TYR A 287 8.30 -11.31 10.01
N LEU A 288 8.17 -11.67 11.28
CA LEU A 288 6.92 -12.11 11.88
C LEU A 288 6.76 -11.44 13.26
N SER A 289 5.67 -10.71 13.46
CA SER A 289 5.33 -10.07 14.73
C SER A 289 3.88 -10.37 15.06
N ILE A 290 3.67 -11.11 16.14
CA ILE A 290 2.36 -11.47 16.65
C ILE A 290 2.23 -10.95 18.07
N ARG A 291 1.27 -10.05 18.28
CA ARG A 291 0.82 -9.61 19.60
C ARG A 291 -0.40 -10.42 20.01
N CYS A 292 -0.30 -11.16 21.10
CA CYS A 292 -1.38 -11.89 21.74
C CYS A 292 -1.91 -11.12 22.96
N LYS A 293 -2.94 -11.64 23.63
CA LYS A 293 -3.40 -11.16 24.94
C LYS A 293 -2.79 -11.95 26.10
N GLU A 294 -2.39 -13.19 25.88
CA GLU A 294 -1.82 -14.07 26.90
C GLU A 294 -0.32 -14.23 26.72
N ALA A 295 0.37 -14.52 27.82
CA ALA A 295 1.83 -14.59 27.82
C ALA A 295 2.22 -15.91 27.17
N LEU A 296 3.03 -15.84 26.12
CA LEU A 296 3.42 -17.02 25.38
C LEU A 296 4.46 -17.82 26.17
N ASN A 297 4.19 -19.11 26.35
CA ASN A 297 5.10 -20.07 26.91
C ASN A 297 6.20 -20.41 25.89
N SER A 298 7.41 -19.93 26.16
CA SER A 298 8.57 -20.15 25.30
C SER A 298 8.89 -21.64 25.11
N ALA A 299 8.62 -22.50 26.11
CA ALA A 299 8.86 -23.93 26.00
C ALA A 299 7.92 -24.61 24.98
N ASN A 300 6.67 -24.15 24.90
CA ASN A 300 5.72 -24.63 23.89
C ASN A 300 6.06 -24.08 22.50
N LEU A 301 6.39 -22.79 22.40
CA LEU A 301 6.78 -22.15 21.13
C LEU A 301 8.01 -22.80 20.49
N LEU A 302 8.98 -23.19 21.31
CA LEU A 302 10.26 -23.77 20.86
C LEU A 302 10.28 -25.30 20.94
N LYS A 303 9.13 -25.93 21.20
CA LYS A 303 9.06 -27.39 21.30
C LYS A 303 9.54 -28.03 20.00
N ASP A 304 10.52 -28.94 20.12
CA ASP A 304 11.20 -29.63 19.02
C ASP A 304 11.86 -28.68 18.00
N ILE A 305 12.29 -27.49 18.44
CA ILE A 305 13.10 -26.57 17.66
C ILE A 305 14.46 -26.44 18.36
N ASP A 306 15.54 -26.69 17.64
CA ASP A 306 16.88 -26.39 18.13
C ASP A 306 17.09 -24.87 18.19
N PHE A 307 17.48 -24.37 19.36
CA PHE A 307 17.75 -22.94 19.56
C PHE A 307 19.00 -22.72 20.41
N ILE A 308 19.55 -21.52 20.30
CA ILE A 308 20.65 -21.05 21.14
C ILE A 308 20.13 -19.92 22.02
N ASP A 309 20.43 -19.98 23.32
CA ASP A 309 20.09 -18.92 24.26
C ASP A 309 20.84 -17.62 23.93
N TRP A 310 20.19 -16.48 24.17
CA TRP A 310 20.76 -15.19 23.82
C TRP A 310 22.08 -14.87 24.53
N GLU A 311 22.28 -15.32 25.77
CA GLU A 311 23.55 -15.11 26.48
C GLU A 311 24.70 -15.81 25.76
N THR A 312 24.45 -16.99 25.20
CA THR A 312 25.42 -17.69 24.36
C THR A 312 25.66 -16.94 23.05
N VAL A 313 24.63 -16.37 22.42
CA VAL A 313 24.80 -15.51 21.22
C VAL A 313 25.64 -14.27 21.57
N ARG A 314 25.33 -13.58 22.65
CA ARG A 314 26.05 -12.39 23.14
C ARG A 314 27.52 -12.69 23.40
N ARG A 315 27.83 -13.84 24.00
CA ARG A 315 29.21 -14.32 24.21
C ARG A 315 29.93 -14.64 22.91
N ARG A 316 29.24 -15.23 21.92
CA ARG A 316 29.83 -15.61 20.62
C ARG A 316 29.99 -14.43 19.66
N ASN A 317 29.07 -13.46 19.70
CA ASN A 317 29.02 -12.33 18.78
C ASN A 317 28.46 -11.07 19.46
N GLY A 318 29.28 -10.46 20.31
CA GLY A 318 28.89 -9.28 21.09
C GLY A 318 28.48 -8.08 20.25
N ALA A 319 29.19 -7.81 19.14
CA ALA A 319 28.88 -6.67 18.26
C ALA A 319 27.48 -6.79 17.64
N PHE A 320 27.15 -7.96 17.08
CA PHE A 320 25.81 -8.24 16.56
C PHE A 320 24.75 -8.14 17.65
N ALA A 321 25.00 -8.74 18.82
CA ALA A 321 24.04 -8.70 19.93
C ALA A 321 23.74 -7.28 20.38
N THR A 322 24.76 -6.42 20.51
CA THR A 322 24.58 -5.00 20.87
C THR A 322 23.82 -4.21 19.81
N GLU A 323 24.12 -4.39 18.52
CA GLU A 323 23.36 -3.71 17.45
C GLU A 323 21.90 -4.19 17.43
N PHE A 324 21.69 -5.50 17.57
CA PHE A 324 20.37 -6.10 17.57
C PHE A 324 19.53 -5.59 18.76
N GLU A 325 20.10 -5.57 19.96
CA GLU A 325 19.44 -5.02 21.15
C GLU A 325 19.11 -3.54 20.95
N ALA A 326 20.05 -2.72 20.50
CA ALA A 326 19.82 -1.29 20.25
C ALA A 326 18.69 -1.04 19.25
N ARG A 327 18.51 -1.93 18.26
CA ARG A 327 17.50 -1.78 17.21
C ARG A 327 16.14 -2.36 17.58
N TYR A 328 16.09 -3.47 18.33
CA TYR A 328 14.88 -4.27 18.49
C TYR A 328 14.40 -4.43 19.94
N THR A 329 15.27 -4.22 20.92
CA THR A 329 14.90 -4.18 22.33
C THR A 329 14.87 -2.73 22.77
N ASN A 330 13.69 -2.10 22.69
CA ASN A 330 13.48 -0.89 23.49
C ASN A 330 13.57 -1.31 24.97
N ASP A 331 14.37 -0.58 25.77
CA ASP A 331 14.84 -0.84 27.15
C ASP A 331 13.80 -1.25 28.22
N ARG A 332 12.53 -1.51 27.87
CA ARG A 332 11.42 -1.66 28.82
C ARG A 332 10.77 -3.03 28.89
N LEU A 333 11.19 -4.03 28.10
CA LEU A 333 10.58 -5.37 28.14
C LEU A 333 11.66 -6.43 28.34
N GLN A 334 11.58 -7.15 29.46
CA GLN A 334 12.44 -8.29 29.85
C GLN A 334 12.29 -9.49 28.88
N SER A 335 12.58 -9.30 27.60
CA SER A 335 12.30 -10.28 26.56
C SER A 335 13.31 -11.42 26.56
N ALA A 336 12.83 -12.66 26.51
CA ALA A 336 13.67 -13.79 26.17
C ALA A 336 13.99 -13.74 24.68
N ILE A 337 15.26 -13.95 24.30
CA ILE A 337 15.68 -13.95 22.90
C ILE A 337 16.33 -15.30 22.61
N PHE A 338 16.07 -15.84 21.43
CA PHE A 338 16.55 -17.13 20.97
C PHE A 338 17.03 -17.01 19.53
N GLU A 339 18.18 -17.58 19.19
CA GLU A 339 18.59 -17.75 17.79
C GLU A 339 18.09 -19.10 17.28
N VAL A 340 17.44 -19.09 16.12
CA VAL A 340 16.92 -20.27 15.42
C VAL A 340 17.49 -20.29 14.00
N SER A 341 17.84 -21.46 13.50
CA SER A 341 18.41 -21.62 12.15
C SER A 341 17.46 -22.36 11.22
N SER A 342 17.30 -21.88 9.99
CA SER A 342 16.59 -22.54 8.90
C SER A 342 17.57 -23.20 7.93
N LYS A 343 17.19 -24.35 7.39
CA LYS A 343 17.97 -25.09 6.38
C LYS A 343 18.21 -24.28 5.10
N ASN A 344 17.23 -23.43 4.72
CA ASN A 344 17.23 -22.74 3.43
C ASN A 344 17.34 -21.21 3.57
N SER A 345 16.97 -20.66 4.71
CA SER A 345 16.77 -19.21 4.89
C SER A 345 17.76 -18.55 5.85
N GLY A 346 18.73 -19.31 6.38
CA GLY A 346 19.77 -18.79 7.28
C GLY A 346 19.31 -18.66 8.73
N LYS A 347 19.87 -17.68 9.46
CA LYS A 347 19.63 -17.49 10.89
C LYS A 347 18.55 -16.45 11.15
N ALA A 348 17.80 -16.65 12.24
CA ALA A 348 16.78 -15.74 12.73
C ALA A 348 16.83 -15.61 14.25
N CYS A 349 16.38 -14.48 14.76
CA CYS A 349 16.24 -14.21 16.19
C CYS A 349 14.75 -14.15 16.56
N LEU A 350 14.32 -15.02 17.46
CA LEU A 350 13.02 -15.00 18.11
C LEU A 350 13.13 -14.21 19.41
N ILE A 351 12.38 -13.12 19.52
CA ILE A 351 12.18 -12.32 20.73
C ILE A 351 10.80 -12.66 21.30
N VAL A 352 10.76 -13.22 22.50
CA VAL A 352 9.54 -13.47 23.28
C VAL A 352 9.52 -12.51 24.46
N SER A 353 8.68 -11.48 24.40
CA SER A 353 8.55 -10.49 25.47
C SER A 353 7.55 -10.96 26.54
N PRO A 354 7.86 -10.78 27.85
CA PRO A 354 6.85 -10.86 28.90
C PRO A 354 5.81 -9.78 28.62
N GLY A 355 4.54 -10.17 28.58
CA GLY A 355 3.46 -9.24 28.21
C GLY A 355 2.96 -9.41 26.77
N HIS A 356 2.82 -10.65 26.33
CA HIS A 356 1.95 -11.06 25.22
C HIS A 356 2.47 -10.77 23.81
N LEU A 357 3.77 -10.64 23.59
CA LEU A 357 4.33 -10.37 22.27
C LEU A 357 5.40 -11.41 21.90
N ALA A 358 5.23 -12.05 20.74
CA ALA A 358 6.28 -12.77 20.04
C ALA A 358 6.68 -11.99 18.78
N ARG A 359 7.97 -11.67 18.66
CA ARG A 359 8.58 -11.15 17.44
C ARG A 359 9.64 -12.12 16.95
N PHE A 360 9.67 -12.34 15.66
CA PHE A 360 10.62 -13.20 14.97
C PHE A 360 11.21 -12.39 13.83
N ILE A 361 12.52 -12.17 13.89
CA ILE A 361 13.26 -11.32 12.98
C ILE A 361 14.28 -12.20 12.29
N VAL A 362 14.13 -12.39 10.98
CA VAL A 362 15.13 -13.13 10.21
C VAL A 362 16.28 -12.18 9.88
N THR A 363 17.48 -12.51 10.36
CA THR A 363 18.62 -11.58 10.37
C THR A 363 19.58 -11.82 9.21
N GLN A 364 19.57 -12.99 8.54
CA GLN A 364 20.46 -13.24 7.41
C GLN A 364 19.91 -14.23 6.38
N LYS A 365 19.85 -13.80 5.11
CA LYS A 365 20.01 -14.69 3.95
C LYS A 365 21.50 -14.76 3.58
N GLY A 366 22.19 -15.83 3.97
CA GLY A 366 23.40 -16.29 3.29
C GLY A 366 24.65 -15.39 3.32
N GLY A 367 24.89 -14.61 4.37
CA GLY A 367 26.15 -13.87 4.55
C GLY A 367 26.88 -14.34 5.79
N ALA A 368 28.10 -14.87 5.65
CA ALA A 368 28.99 -15.11 6.78
C ALA A 368 29.10 -13.86 7.65
N TYR A 369 29.19 -14.02 8.97
CA TYR A 369 29.68 -12.95 9.84
C TYR A 369 31.12 -12.66 9.40
N PHE A 370 31.31 -11.67 8.54
CA PHE A 370 32.63 -11.12 8.34
C PHE A 370 32.95 -10.34 9.61
N VAL A 371 33.88 -10.92 10.38
CA VAL A 371 34.56 -10.31 11.53
C VAL A 371 35.25 -9.03 11.09
#